data_AF-A0A7J4LXY0-F1
#
_entry.id   AF-A0A7J4LXY0-F1
#
_cell.length_a   1.000
_cell.length_b   1.000
_cell.length_c   1.000
_cell.angle_alpha   90.00
_cell.angle_beta   90.00
_cell.angle_gamma   90.00
#
_symmetry.space_group_name_H-M   'P 1'
#
loop_
_entity.id
_entity.type
_entity.pdbx_description
1 polymer ?
#
loop_
_entity_poly.entity_id
_entity_poly.type
_entity_poly.pdbx_seq_one_letter_code
_entity_poly.pdbx_strand_id
1 'polypeptide(L)'
;MDTKEYLKEWAVQYLKSKDVIARKIKEISIQETVKVAYIDKDLEVFSIASCSDLAFLASLPKEKYIMIITLNTHENLKGLMEQWKSLASYQNLSLMFINPFSSEGKWIIHPYTHDRIADPSSLRLGLTSLFEAVGELKPEQISLVQKEAL
;
A
#
# COMPACT_ATOMS: atom_id res chain seq x y z
N MET A 1 -17.06 1.55 -9.80
CA MET A 1 -15.76 1.09 -10.34
C MET A 1 -15.15 0.10 -9.36
N ASP A 2 -14.23 -0.75 -9.83
CA ASP A 2 -13.60 -1.78 -9.00
C ASP A 2 -12.76 -1.16 -7.87
N THR A 3 -12.67 -1.84 -6.72
CA THR A 3 -11.87 -1.41 -5.56
C THR A 3 -10.42 -1.14 -5.96
N LYS A 4 -9.85 -1.98 -6.85
CA LYS A 4 -8.48 -1.80 -7.32
C LYS A 4 -8.30 -0.48 -8.07
N GLU A 5 -9.28 -0.09 -8.86
CA GLU A 5 -9.23 1.11 -9.67
C GLU A 5 -9.39 2.37 -8.79
N TYR A 6 -10.28 2.34 -7.80
CA TYR A 6 -10.32 3.37 -6.75
C TYR A 6 -8.94 3.56 -6.09
N LEU A 7 -8.30 2.45 -5.70
CA LEU A 7 -6.99 2.49 -5.08
C LEU A 7 -5.91 3.05 -6.02
N LYS A 8 -5.99 2.79 -7.34
CA LYS A 8 -5.05 3.38 -8.32
C LYS A 8 -5.22 4.89 -8.39
N GLU A 9 -6.46 5.36 -8.52
CA GLU A 9 -6.75 6.80 -8.55
C GLU A 9 -6.26 7.49 -7.28
N TRP A 10 -6.58 6.89 -6.12
CA TRP A 10 -6.13 7.36 -4.83
C TRP A 10 -4.59 7.44 -4.77
N ALA A 11 -3.90 6.39 -5.22
CA ALA A 11 -2.43 6.33 -5.27
C ALA A 11 -1.85 7.46 -6.12
N VAL A 12 -2.40 7.70 -7.31
CA VAL A 12 -1.95 8.76 -8.21
C VAL A 12 -2.12 10.14 -7.57
N GLN A 13 -3.27 10.41 -6.95
CA GLN A 13 -3.48 11.68 -6.26
C GLN A 13 -2.49 11.86 -5.12
N TYR A 14 -2.30 10.84 -4.28
CA TYR A 14 -1.33 10.88 -3.20
C TYR A 14 0.10 11.15 -3.68
N LEU A 15 0.55 10.45 -4.72
CA LEU A 15 1.90 10.61 -5.26
C LEU A 15 2.10 12.00 -5.86
N LYS A 16 1.10 12.52 -6.60
CA LYS A 16 1.11 13.89 -7.11
C LYS A 16 1.19 14.91 -5.97
N SER A 17 0.34 14.78 -4.95
CA SER A 17 0.34 15.68 -3.78
C SER A 17 1.69 15.65 -3.04
N LYS A 18 2.29 14.47 -2.87
CA LYS A 18 3.60 14.33 -2.22
C LYS A 18 4.73 14.97 -3.04
N ASP A 19 4.63 14.94 -4.37
CA ASP A 19 5.65 15.47 -5.26
C ASP A 19 5.49 16.96 -5.59
N VAL A 20 4.45 17.65 -5.10
CA VAL A 20 4.21 19.09 -5.37
C VAL A 20 5.44 19.95 -5.08
N ILE A 21 6.16 19.65 -4.01
CA ILE A 21 7.34 20.40 -3.57
C ILE A 21 8.60 19.90 -4.29
N ALA A 22 8.82 18.57 -4.31
CA ALA A 22 10.06 17.98 -4.81
C ALA A 22 10.16 17.98 -6.35
N ARG A 23 9.02 17.92 -7.05
CA ARG A 23 8.90 17.91 -8.52
C ARG A 23 9.83 16.91 -9.18
N LYS A 24 9.91 15.70 -8.62
CA LYS A 24 10.76 14.62 -9.10
C LYS A 24 10.04 13.67 -10.05
N ILE A 25 8.70 13.67 -10.09
CA ILE A 25 7.93 12.84 -11.02
C ILE A 25 8.07 13.43 -12.42
N LYS A 26 8.56 12.61 -13.35
CA LYS A 26 8.61 12.92 -14.79
C LYS A 26 7.32 12.51 -15.47
N GLU A 27 6.83 11.31 -15.15
CA GLU A 27 5.70 10.70 -15.84
C GLU A 27 4.94 9.76 -14.90
N ILE A 28 3.61 9.68 -15.10
CA ILE A 28 2.73 8.69 -14.49
C ILE A 28 1.94 8.02 -15.61
N SER A 29 2.02 6.69 -15.70
CA SER A 29 1.25 5.87 -16.64
C SER A 29 0.36 4.89 -15.88
N ILE A 30 -0.93 4.89 -16.19
CA ILE A 30 -1.94 4.05 -15.55
C ILE A 30 -2.35 2.95 -16.54
N GLN A 31 -2.06 1.70 -16.20
CA GLN A 31 -2.45 0.50 -16.94
C GLN A 31 -3.07 -0.50 -15.95
N GLU A 32 -2.64 -1.78 -15.97
CA GLU A 32 -2.94 -2.74 -14.91
C GLU A 32 -2.36 -2.31 -13.56
N THR A 33 -1.17 -1.70 -13.59
CA THR A 33 -0.48 -1.07 -12.46
C THR A 33 -0.28 0.42 -12.73
N VAL A 34 0.06 1.20 -11.69
CA VAL A 34 0.51 2.58 -11.87
C VAL A 34 2.02 2.59 -11.94
N LYS A 35 2.59 2.99 -13.08
CA LYS A 35 4.03 3.16 -13.27
C LYS A 35 4.37 4.63 -13.12
N VAL A 36 5.34 4.94 -12.27
CA VAL A 36 5.77 6.31 -11.99
C VAL A 36 7.27 6.42 -12.22
N ALA A 37 7.66 7.18 -13.24
CA ALA A 37 9.04 7.48 -13.54
C ALA A 37 9.47 8.72 -12.75
N TYR A 38 10.40 8.57 -11.82
CA TYR A 38 11.06 9.67 -11.13
C TYR A 38 12.37 10.05 -11.83
N ILE A 39 13.01 11.13 -11.39
CA ILE A 39 14.34 11.51 -11.86
C ILE A 39 15.39 10.43 -11.57
N ASP A 40 15.28 9.75 -10.43
CA ASP A 40 16.30 8.87 -9.85
C ASP A 40 15.90 7.39 -9.79
N LYS A 41 14.63 7.04 -10.07
CA LYS A 41 14.11 5.67 -10.00
C LYS A 41 12.77 5.50 -10.72
N ASP A 42 12.39 4.25 -10.95
CA ASP A 42 11.05 3.88 -11.38
C ASP A 42 10.30 3.17 -10.26
N LEU A 43 9.10 3.63 -9.95
CA LEU A 43 8.19 3.04 -8.98
C LEU A 43 7.04 2.36 -9.71
N GLU A 44 6.72 1.14 -9.31
CA GLU A 44 5.47 0.48 -9.73
C GLU A 44 4.53 0.30 -8.53
N VAL A 45 3.27 0.72 -8.72
CA VAL A 45 2.22 0.63 -7.70
C VAL A 45 1.21 -0.44 -8.08
N PHE A 46 0.98 -1.38 -7.17
CA PHE A 46 0.02 -2.47 -7.30
C PHE A 46 -1.18 -2.24 -6.37
N SER A 47 -2.38 -2.17 -6.93
CA SER A 47 -3.63 -2.12 -6.17
C SER A 47 -4.17 -3.52 -5.95
N ILE A 48 -4.31 -3.93 -4.69
CA ILE A 48 -4.80 -5.26 -4.31
C ILE A 48 -6.02 -5.15 -3.40
N ALA A 49 -6.96 -6.07 -3.56
CA ALA A 49 -8.13 -6.17 -2.70
C ALA A 49 -7.77 -6.88 -1.38
N SER A 50 -7.04 -8.00 -1.48
CA SER A 50 -6.58 -8.81 -0.34
C SER A 50 -5.06 -8.90 -0.28
N CYS A 51 -4.47 -8.75 0.90
CA CYS A 51 -3.04 -9.07 1.12
C CYS A 51 -2.74 -10.57 0.91
N SER A 52 -3.75 -11.42 0.79
CA SER A 52 -3.56 -12.81 0.38
C SER A 52 -3.09 -12.94 -1.08
N ASP A 53 -3.41 -11.95 -1.94
CA ASP A 53 -3.13 -11.97 -3.38
C ASP A 53 -1.71 -11.51 -3.74
N LEU A 54 -0.75 -11.65 -2.84
CA LEU A 54 0.62 -11.14 -2.99
C LEU A 54 1.59 -12.14 -3.64
N ALA A 55 1.12 -13.30 -4.08
CA ALA A 55 1.93 -14.33 -4.71
C ALA A 55 2.67 -13.84 -5.97
N PHE A 56 2.10 -12.85 -6.70
CA PHE A 56 2.75 -12.28 -7.88
C PHE A 56 4.09 -11.59 -7.57
N LEU A 57 4.33 -11.15 -6.33
CA LEU A 57 5.61 -10.52 -5.97
C LEU A 57 6.78 -11.47 -6.19
N ALA A 58 6.58 -12.79 -6.07
CA ALA A 58 7.63 -13.78 -6.24
C ALA A 58 8.23 -13.77 -7.65
N SER A 59 7.52 -13.26 -8.66
CA SER A 59 8.03 -13.13 -10.03
C SER A 59 8.72 -11.80 -10.32
N LEU A 60 8.69 -10.85 -9.37
CA LEU A 60 9.28 -9.51 -9.54
C LEU A 60 10.72 -9.45 -9.00
N PRO A 61 11.61 -8.64 -9.62
CA PRO A 61 12.96 -8.40 -9.09
C PRO A 61 12.92 -7.75 -7.70
N LYS A 62 13.78 -8.21 -6.78
CA LYS A 62 13.77 -7.75 -5.37
C LYS A 62 14.29 -6.33 -5.19
N GLU A 63 15.05 -5.83 -6.15
CA GLU A 63 15.63 -4.49 -6.19
C GLU A 63 14.65 -3.45 -6.72
N LYS A 64 13.54 -3.88 -7.33
CA LYS A 64 12.52 -2.99 -7.90
C LYS A 64 11.84 -2.16 -6.80
N TYR A 65 11.61 -0.87 -7.07
CA TYR A 65 10.80 -0.04 -6.18
C TYR A 65 9.33 -0.37 -6.39
N ILE A 66 8.70 -0.90 -5.35
CA ILE A 66 7.33 -1.37 -5.38
C ILE A 66 6.55 -0.70 -4.25
N MET A 67 5.36 -0.23 -4.60
CA MET A 67 4.36 0.16 -3.62
C MET A 67 3.12 -0.72 -3.80
N ILE A 68 2.61 -1.25 -2.70
CA ILE A 68 1.35 -1.99 -2.69
C ILE A 68 0.35 -1.14 -1.96
N ILE A 69 -0.84 -1.01 -2.52
CA ILE A 69 -1.90 -0.20 -1.95
C ILE A 69 -3.14 -1.05 -1.77
N THR A 70 -3.74 -0.96 -0.58
CA THR A 70 -4.89 -1.76 -0.19
C THR A 70 -5.75 -1.05 0.85
N LEU A 71 -6.92 -1.60 1.13
CA LEU A 71 -7.83 -1.06 2.15
C LEU A 71 -7.41 -1.48 3.55
N ASN A 72 -7.65 -0.61 4.54
CA ASN A 72 -7.37 -0.85 5.95
C ASN A 72 -8.42 -1.77 6.60
N THR A 73 -8.44 -3.03 6.18
CA THR A 73 -9.34 -4.07 6.73
C THR A 73 -8.57 -5.03 7.64
N HIS A 74 -9.27 -5.67 8.57
CA HIS A 74 -8.64 -6.67 9.44
C HIS A 74 -8.10 -7.86 8.64
N GLU A 75 -8.73 -8.22 7.52
CA GLU A 75 -8.24 -9.26 6.60
C GLU A 75 -6.87 -8.89 6.02
N ASN A 76 -6.72 -7.65 5.55
CA ASN A 76 -5.45 -7.19 4.96
C ASN A 76 -4.34 -7.08 6.00
N LEU A 77 -4.66 -6.63 7.22
CA LEU A 77 -3.70 -6.65 8.33
C LEU A 77 -3.23 -8.07 8.63
N LYS A 78 -4.17 -9.02 8.71
CA LYS A 78 -3.83 -10.43 8.94
C LYS A 78 -2.96 -11.00 7.81
N GLY A 79 -3.32 -10.76 6.55
CA GLY A 79 -2.55 -11.21 5.39
C GLY A 79 -1.13 -10.62 5.36
N LEU A 80 -0.96 -9.35 5.74
CA LEU A 80 0.36 -8.74 5.93
C LEU A 80 1.21 -9.52 6.96
N MET A 81 0.63 -9.83 8.12
CA MET A 81 1.35 -10.55 9.18
C MET A 81 1.74 -11.96 8.75
N GLU A 82 0.85 -12.68 8.06
CA GLU A 82 1.10 -14.05 7.58
C GLU A 82 2.21 -14.10 6.53
N GLN A 83 2.32 -13.07 5.70
CA GLN A 83 3.31 -13.00 4.63
C GLN A 83 4.55 -12.17 4.98
N TRP A 84 4.65 -11.69 6.23
CA TRP A 84 5.65 -10.70 6.64
C TRP A 84 7.09 -11.08 6.23
N LYS A 85 7.51 -12.31 6.52
CA LYS A 85 8.87 -12.78 6.21
C LYS A 85 9.19 -12.74 4.70
N SER A 86 8.20 -13.02 3.86
CA SER A 86 8.37 -12.95 2.40
C SER A 86 8.54 -11.50 1.95
N LEU A 87 7.65 -10.62 2.44
CA LEU A 87 7.63 -9.19 2.13
C LEU A 87 8.90 -8.48 2.63
N ALA A 88 9.39 -8.86 3.80
CA ALA A 88 10.63 -8.36 4.38
C ALA A 88 11.87 -8.68 3.53
N SER A 89 11.79 -9.59 2.55
CA SER A 89 12.90 -9.88 1.65
C SER A 89 13.08 -8.87 0.50
N TYR A 90 12.14 -7.91 0.33
CA TYR A 90 12.16 -6.90 -0.72
C TYR A 90 12.64 -5.55 -0.17
N GLN A 91 13.83 -5.10 -0.58
CA GLN A 91 14.47 -3.92 0.02
C GLN A 91 13.70 -2.62 -0.24
N ASN A 92 13.12 -2.52 -1.44
CA ASN A 92 12.46 -1.31 -1.93
C ASN A 92 10.93 -1.47 -1.98
N LEU A 93 10.38 -2.29 -1.08
CA LEU A 93 8.93 -2.49 -0.93
C LEU A 93 8.33 -1.55 0.13
N SER A 94 7.17 -0.98 -0.21
CA SER A 94 6.29 -0.31 0.73
C SER A 94 4.86 -0.83 0.58
N LEU A 95 4.14 -0.96 1.69
CA LEU A 95 2.70 -1.25 1.69
C LEU A 95 1.96 -0.07 2.32
N MET A 96 0.85 0.32 1.71
CA MET A 96 0.00 1.41 2.14
C MET A 96 -1.42 0.91 2.36
N PHE A 97 -1.94 1.16 3.54
CA PHE A 97 -3.29 0.79 3.95
C PHE A 97 -4.13 2.04 4.08
N ILE A 98 -5.29 2.06 3.45
CA ILE A 98 -6.12 3.26 3.32
C ILE A 98 -7.47 3.05 3.99
N ASN A 99 -7.90 4.03 4.76
CA ASN A 99 -9.28 4.24 5.15
C ASN A 99 -9.68 5.67 4.77
N PRO A 100 -10.38 5.89 3.65
CA PRO A 100 -10.71 7.25 3.19
C PRO A 100 -11.72 7.97 4.10
N PHE A 101 -12.37 7.25 5.03
CA PHE A 101 -13.32 7.80 5.99
C PHE A 101 -12.68 8.13 7.35
N SER A 102 -11.37 7.92 7.48
CA SER A 102 -10.61 8.24 8.69
C SER A 102 -9.92 9.59 8.58
N SER A 103 -9.74 10.27 9.72
CA SER A 103 -8.97 11.52 9.80
C SER A 103 -7.49 11.33 9.45
N GLU A 104 -6.90 10.19 9.84
CA GLU A 104 -5.51 9.85 9.49
C GLU A 104 -5.40 9.40 8.02
N GLY A 105 -6.48 8.83 7.49
CA GLY A 105 -6.65 8.45 6.09
C GLY A 105 -5.85 7.21 5.66
N LYS A 106 -4.62 7.02 6.16
CA LYS A 106 -3.73 5.92 5.77
C LYS A 106 -2.56 5.70 6.73
N TRP A 107 -1.94 4.53 6.61
CA TRP A 107 -0.60 4.26 7.15
C TRP A 107 0.26 3.51 6.13
N ILE A 108 1.59 3.60 6.29
CA ILE A 108 2.57 3.02 5.38
C ILE A 108 3.59 2.22 6.18
N ILE A 109 3.98 1.07 5.67
CA ILE A 109 5.01 0.21 6.24
C ILE A 109 6.05 -0.19 5.20
N HIS A 110 7.30 -0.30 5.63
CA HIS A 110 8.43 -0.75 4.81
C HIS A 110 8.96 -2.05 5.40
N PRO A 111 8.52 -3.24 4.92
CA PRO A 111 8.79 -4.52 5.58
C PRO A 111 10.27 -4.77 5.84
N TYR A 112 11.13 -4.61 4.83
CA TYR A 112 12.57 -4.85 4.96
C TYR A 112 13.23 -3.99 6.06
N THR A 113 12.87 -2.72 6.14
CA THR A 113 13.39 -1.82 7.18
C THR A 113 12.85 -2.22 8.55
N HIS A 114 11.55 -2.44 8.67
CA HIS A 114 10.90 -2.70 9.95
C HIS A 114 11.28 -4.07 10.54
N ASP A 115 11.48 -5.09 9.70
CA ASP A 115 11.95 -6.42 10.12
C ASP A 115 13.35 -6.39 10.76
N ARG A 116 14.17 -5.39 10.40
CA ARG A 116 15.54 -5.25 10.89
C ARG A 116 15.69 -4.41 12.15
N ILE A 117 14.73 -3.54 12.41
CA ILE A 117 14.80 -2.60 13.54
C ILE A 117 13.84 -2.96 14.66
N ALA A 118 12.76 -3.69 14.37
CA ALA A 118 11.80 -4.15 15.36
C ALA A 118 12.09 -5.60 15.74
N ASP A 119 12.00 -5.91 17.03
CA ASP A 119 11.88 -7.30 17.45
C ASP A 119 10.49 -7.86 17.05
N PRO A 120 10.34 -9.19 16.88
CA PRO A 120 9.08 -9.78 16.44
C PRO A 120 7.88 -9.46 17.33
N SER A 121 8.07 -9.29 18.64
CA SER A 121 6.98 -9.01 19.57
C SER A 121 6.49 -7.56 19.45
N SER A 122 7.42 -6.61 19.32
CA SER A 122 7.11 -5.20 19.09
C SER A 122 6.54 -4.94 17.70
N LEU A 123 6.95 -5.71 16.68
CA LEU A 123 6.44 -5.56 15.32
C LEU A 123 4.92 -5.75 15.27
N ARG A 124 4.42 -6.86 15.84
CA ARG A 124 2.98 -7.16 15.81
C ARG A 124 2.16 -6.07 16.49
N LEU A 125 2.62 -5.64 17.66
CA LEU A 125 2.00 -4.55 18.40
C LEU A 125 2.00 -3.25 17.57
N GLY A 126 3.14 -2.89 16.97
CA GLY A 126 3.26 -1.70 16.14
C GLY A 126 2.34 -1.71 14.92
N LEU A 127 2.23 -2.84 14.22
CA LEU A 127 1.30 -2.98 13.08
C LEU A 127 -0.16 -2.83 13.52
N THR A 128 -0.53 -3.42 14.66
CA THR A 128 -1.88 -3.28 15.22
C THR A 128 -2.15 -1.82 15.61
N SER A 129 -1.21 -1.13 16.25
CA SER A 129 -1.38 0.28 16.62
C SER A 129 -1.54 1.19 15.39
N LEU A 130 -0.79 0.94 14.31
CA LEU A 130 -0.95 1.69 13.04
C LEU A 130 -2.32 1.45 12.41
N PHE A 131 -2.77 0.20 12.41
CA PHE A 131 -4.10 -0.17 11.92
C PHE A 131 -5.22 0.52 12.72
N GLU A 132 -5.14 0.48 14.05
CA GLU A 132 -6.13 1.07 14.96
C GLU A 132 -6.18 2.59 14.84
N ALA A 133 -5.02 3.25 14.72
CA ALA A 133 -4.94 4.70 14.55
C ALA A 133 -5.66 5.19 13.28
N VAL A 134 -5.55 4.42 12.19
CA VAL A 134 -6.28 4.71 10.94
C VAL A 134 -7.72 4.23 11.01
N GLY A 135 -8.04 3.28 11.88
CA GLY A 135 -9.38 2.73 12.06
C GLY A 135 -9.77 1.75 10.96
N GLU A 136 -10.47 0.69 11.34
CA GLU A 136 -10.94 -0.33 10.42
C GLU A 136 -11.95 0.24 9.41
N LEU A 137 -11.78 -0.16 8.15
CA LEU A 137 -12.77 0.09 7.12
C LEU A 137 -13.87 -0.99 7.18
N LYS A 138 -15.10 -0.58 7.49
CA LYS A 138 -16.24 -1.48 7.68
C LYS A 138 -16.89 -1.91 6.35
N PRO A 139 -17.64 -3.03 6.29
CA PRO A 139 -18.27 -3.53 5.06
C PRO A 139 -19.15 -2.50 4.33
N GLU A 140 -19.90 -1.69 5.08
CA GLU A 140 -20.73 -0.62 4.51
C GLU A 140 -19.89 0.46 3.84
N GLN A 141 -18.71 0.76 4.37
CA GLN A 141 -17.76 1.73 3.83
C GLN A 141 -17.02 1.17 2.61
N ILE A 142 -16.69 -0.12 2.61
CA ILE A 142 -16.14 -0.81 1.43
C ILE A 142 -17.14 -0.72 0.26
N SER A 143 -18.43 -0.91 0.56
CA SER A 143 -19.48 -0.78 -0.45
C SER A 143 -19.60 0.65 -1.00
N LEU A 144 -19.32 1.67 -0.18
CA LEU A 144 -19.26 3.06 -0.64
C LEU A 144 -18.07 3.32 -1.56
N VAL A 145 -16.89 2.80 -1.22
CA VAL A 145 -15.70 2.87 -2.10
C VAL A 145 -15.98 2.26 -3.47
N GLN A 146 -16.76 1.18 -3.52
CA GLN A 146 -17.18 0.54 -4.77
C GLN A 146 -18.24 1.35 -5.55
N LYS A 147 -19.02 2.19 -4.85
CA LYS A 147 -20.12 3.01 -5.39
C LYS A 147 -19.73 4.41 -5.82
N GLU A 148 -18.92 5.15 -5.05
CA GLU A 148 -18.38 6.50 -5.39
C GLU A 148 -17.48 6.48 -6.62
N ALA A 149 -17.19 5.28 -7.08
CA ALA A 149 -16.53 4.95 -8.30
C ALA A 149 -17.52 4.92 -9.50
N LEU A 150 -18.64 5.64 -9.44
CA LEU A 150 -19.65 5.84 -10.50
C LEU A 150 -20.01 7.33 -10.54
#